data_AF-A0A949S4C8-F1
#
_entry.id   AF-A0A949S4C8-F1
#
_cell.length_a   1.000
_cell.length_b   1.000
_cell.length_c   1.000
_cell.angle_alpha   90.00
_cell.angle_beta   90.00
_cell.angle_gamma   90.00
#
_symmetry.space_group_name_H-M   'P 1'
#
loop_
_entity.id
_entity.type
_entity.pdbx_description
1 polymer ?
#
loop_
_entity_poly.entity_id
_entity_poly.type
_entity_poly.pdbx_seq_one_letter_code
_entity_poly.pdbx_strand_id
1 'polypeptide(L)'
;MDNKFLNKLSTLFFNFSFLKFIIAFNYIHNPPAGWYQQVLPQNLPSNNQTTFKDSLTGYAVTTASSENKSYVIKTTNEGDKLNFELIDSYGREINDVEILNVNRGFACTDYETGCGGLYKLQMVKRTEIIK
;
A
#
# COMPACT_ATOMS: atom_id res chain seq x y z
N MET A 1 -6.49 40.15 46.85
CA MET A 1 -7.48 39.27 46.19
C MET A 1 -6.70 38.15 45.52
N ASP A 2 -6.81 36.94 46.06
CA ASP A 2 -6.11 35.78 45.50
C ASP A 2 -6.66 35.46 44.12
N ASN A 3 -5.82 35.63 43.10
CA ASN A 3 -6.12 35.30 41.71
C ASN A 3 -6.10 33.78 41.46
N LYS A 4 -6.63 33.01 42.42
CA LYS A 4 -6.74 31.55 42.41
C LYS A 4 -7.48 31.04 41.17
N PHE A 5 -8.42 31.85 40.67
CA PHE A 5 -9.12 31.61 39.40
C PHE A 5 -8.18 31.73 38.19
N LEU A 6 -7.41 32.81 38.08
CA LEU A 6 -6.46 33.01 36.99
C LEU A 6 -5.36 31.94 36.99
N ASN A 7 -4.91 31.51 38.17
CA ASN A 7 -3.94 30.41 38.29
C ASN A 7 -4.52 29.10 37.77
N LYS A 8 -5.76 28.74 38.13
CA LYS A 8 -6.43 27.54 37.61
C LYS A 8 -6.63 27.60 36.10
N LEU A 9 -6.99 28.77 35.57
CA LEU A 9 -7.19 28.97 34.13
C LEU A 9 -5.86 28.85 33.35
N SER A 10 -4.77 29.39 33.91
CA SER A 10 -3.42 29.26 33.34
C SER A 10 -2.98 27.79 33.31
N THR A 11 -3.15 27.05 34.42
CA THR A 11 -2.85 25.61 34.47
C THR A 11 -3.67 24.82 33.45
N LEU A 12 -4.95 25.17 33.24
CA LEU A 12 -5.78 24.54 32.21
C LEU A 12 -5.20 24.72 30.80
N PHE A 13 -4.84 25.96 30.43
CA PHE A 13 -4.26 26.25 29.12
C PHE A 13 -2.90 25.60 28.91
N PHE A 14 -2.08 25.54 29.96
CA PHE A 14 -0.82 24.82 29.94
C PHE A 14 -1.03 23.32 29.66
N ASN A 15 -1.97 22.69 30.37
CA ASN A 15 -2.28 21.27 30.16
C ASN A 15 -2.83 20.98 28.76
N PHE A 16 -3.69 21.85 28.22
CA PHE A 16 -4.17 21.72 26.83
C PHE A 16 -3.03 21.89 25.80
N SER A 17 -2.10 22.80 26.05
CA SER A 17 -0.93 23.01 25.17
C SER A 17 -0.01 21.79 25.19
N PHE A 18 0.21 21.22 26.38
CA PHE A 18 1.00 20.00 26.55
C PHE A 18 0.34 18.79 25.88
N LEU A 19 -1.00 18.65 26.00
CA LEU A 19 -1.75 17.60 25.31
C LEU A 19 -1.64 17.74 23.77
N LYS A 20 -1.78 18.96 23.25
CA LYS A 20 -1.60 19.23 21.80
C LYS A 20 -0.19 18.89 21.34
N PHE A 21 0.83 19.22 22.14
CA PHE A 21 2.22 18.88 21.85
C PHE A 21 2.44 17.37 21.75
N ILE A 22 1.91 16.59 22.70
CA ILE A 22 2.00 15.11 22.66
C ILE A 22 1.29 14.56 21.41
N ILE A 23 0.09 15.05 21.10
CA ILE A 23 -0.66 14.61 19.91
C ILE A 23 0.12 14.93 18.63
N ALA A 24 0.72 16.11 18.52
CA ALA A 24 1.49 16.54 17.36
C ALA A 24 2.72 15.65 17.09
N PHE A 25 3.47 15.25 18.13
CA PHE A 25 4.64 14.39 17.98
C PHE A 25 4.32 12.92 17.69
N ASN A 26 3.06 12.49 17.90
CA ASN A 26 2.61 11.15 17.50
C ASN A 26 2.10 11.10 16.06
N TYR A 27 2.09 12.21 15.31
CA TYR A 27 1.82 12.15 13.87
C TYR A 27 3.02 11.57 13.12
N ILE A 28 2.87 10.32 12.69
CA ILE A 28 3.83 9.58 11.85
C ILE A 28 3.94 10.19 10.42
N HIS A 29 3.04 11.09 10.04
CA HIS A 29 2.91 11.63 8.67
C HIS A 29 3.85 12.79 8.31
N ASN A 30 5.02 12.92 8.93
CA ASN A 30 6.06 13.78 8.39
C ASN A 30 7.33 12.97 8.07
N PRO A 31 7.25 12.05 7.09
CA PRO A 31 8.44 11.37 6.64
C PRO A 31 9.45 12.44 6.17
N PRO A 32 10.73 12.35 6.55
CA PRO A 32 11.76 13.26 6.06
C PRO A 32 11.69 13.41 4.52
N ALA A 33 12.12 14.52 3.94
CA ALA A 33 12.15 14.64 2.49
C ALA A 33 13.09 13.57 1.90
N GLY A 34 12.62 12.74 0.96
CA GLY A 34 13.45 11.74 0.30
C GLY A 34 12.72 10.45 -0.11
N TRP A 35 13.51 9.48 -0.57
CA TRP A 35 13.04 8.16 -0.97
C TRP A 35 13.07 7.20 0.22
N TYR A 36 11.95 6.52 0.47
CA TYR A 36 11.83 5.47 1.48
C TYR A 36 11.72 4.12 0.80
N GLN A 37 12.55 3.17 1.22
CA GLN A 37 12.42 1.80 0.74
C GLN A 37 11.22 1.13 1.42
N GLN A 38 10.22 0.77 0.64
CA GLN A 38 9.14 -0.12 1.07
C GLN A 38 9.61 -1.57 0.98
N VAL A 39 9.18 -2.41 1.92
CA VAL A 39 9.54 -3.84 1.95
C VAL A 39 8.35 -4.65 1.47
N LEU A 40 8.52 -5.28 0.31
CA LEU A 40 7.59 -6.26 -0.23
C LEU A 40 7.71 -7.60 0.51
N PRO A 41 6.68 -8.47 0.47
CA PRO A 41 6.79 -9.83 0.97
C PRO A 41 8.01 -10.57 0.39
N GLN A 42 8.64 -11.42 1.19
CA GLN A 42 9.82 -12.18 0.76
C GLN A 42 9.45 -13.19 -0.34
N ASN A 43 10.41 -13.49 -1.22
CA ASN A 43 10.30 -14.44 -2.33
C ASN A 43 9.36 -14.05 -3.48
N LEU A 44 9.06 -12.75 -3.63
CA LEU A 44 8.39 -12.26 -4.82
C LEU A 44 9.38 -12.04 -5.98
N PRO A 45 8.97 -12.29 -7.23
CA PRO A 45 9.72 -11.85 -8.40
C PRO A 45 9.86 -10.33 -8.43
N SER A 46 10.75 -9.82 -9.27
CA SER A 46 11.01 -8.38 -9.38
C SER A 46 9.74 -7.62 -9.72
N ASN A 47 9.60 -6.39 -9.21
CA ASN A 47 8.49 -5.51 -9.58
C ASN A 47 8.67 -5.04 -11.03
N ASN A 48 7.62 -5.20 -11.83
CA ASN A 48 7.59 -4.78 -13.23
C ASN A 48 6.91 -3.41 -13.37
N GLN A 49 5.74 -3.25 -12.76
CA GLN A 49 4.94 -2.04 -12.90
C GLN A 49 4.10 -1.75 -11.67
N THR A 50 3.81 -0.46 -11.42
CA THR A 50 3.01 -0.01 -10.28
C THR A 50 2.03 1.07 -10.74
N THR A 51 0.81 1.04 -10.21
CA THR A 51 -0.25 2.01 -10.49
C THR A 51 -1.05 2.30 -9.22
N PHE A 52 -1.50 3.54 -9.07
CA PHE A 52 -2.33 3.97 -7.94
C PHE A 52 -3.72 4.36 -8.42
N LYS A 53 -4.73 3.81 -7.76
CA LYS A 53 -6.12 4.20 -7.98
C LYS A 53 -6.46 5.51 -7.28
N ASP A 54 -5.96 5.65 -6.06
CA ASP A 54 -6.15 6.82 -5.20
C ASP A 54 -4.93 6.96 -4.28
N SER A 55 -4.93 7.97 -3.41
CA SER A 55 -3.77 8.25 -2.54
C SER A 55 -3.43 7.10 -1.60
N LEU A 56 -4.37 6.21 -1.30
CA LEU A 56 -4.19 5.10 -0.35
C LEU A 56 -4.07 3.74 -1.04
N THR A 57 -4.83 3.54 -2.12
CA THR A 57 -4.98 2.24 -2.78
C THR A 57 -4.12 2.16 -4.02
N GLY A 58 -3.15 1.25 -3.97
CA GLY A 58 -2.18 1.02 -5.03
C GLY A 58 -2.07 -0.46 -5.40
N TYR A 59 -1.51 -0.70 -6.57
CA TYR A 59 -1.30 -2.02 -7.13
C TYR A 59 0.08 -2.06 -7.77
N ALA A 60 0.83 -3.13 -7.53
CA ALA A 60 2.06 -3.46 -8.23
C ALA A 60 1.95 -4.85 -8.85
N VAL A 61 2.71 -5.10 -9.90
CA VAL A 61 2.77 -6.40 -10.56
C VAL A 61 4.20 -6.86 -10.63
N THR A 62 4.44 -8.14 -10.39
CA THR A 62 5.77 -8.72 -10.52
C THR A 62 6.00 -9.24 -11.94
N THR A 63 7.26 -9.35 -12.33
CA THR A 63 7.66 -10.12 -13.51
C THR A 63 7.32 -11.60 -13.33
N ALA A 64 7.51 -12.40 -14.38
CA ALA A 64 7.51 -13.84 -14.24
C ALA A 64 8.66 -14.31 -13.32
N SER A 65 8.37 -15.24 -12.42
CA SER A 65 9.37 -16.06 -11.75
C SER A 65 9.97 -17.08 -12.72
N SER A 66 10.99 -17.82 -12.29
CA SER A 66 11.52 -18.99 -13.01
C SER A 66 10.48 -20.10 -13.23
N GLU A 67 9.35 -20.05 -12.53
CA GLU A 67 8.21 -20.97 -12.67
C GLU A 67 7.04 -20.33 -13.46
N ASN A 68 7.29 -19.24 -14.19
CA ASN A 68 6.27 -18.43 -14.88
C ASN A 68 5.17 -17.88 -13.95
N LYS A 69 5.43 -17.76 -12.65
CA LYS A 69 4.47 -17.16 -11.70
C LYS A 69 4.75 -15.67 -11.57
N SER A 70 3.77 -14.85 -11.91
CA SER A 70 3.72 -13.44 -11.52
C SER A 70 2.58 -13.18 -10.52
N TYR A 71 2.67 -12.07 -9.79
CA TYR A 71 1.71 -11.70 -8.77
C TYR A 71 1.23 -10.27 -8.95
N VAL A 72 -0.05 -10.04 -8.69
CA VAL A 72 -0.57 -8.70 -8.39
C VAL A 72 -0.49 -8.47 -6.89
N ILE A 73 0.20 -7.41 -6.50
CA ILE A 73 0.39 -6.94 -5.13
C ILE A 73 -0.53 -5.73 -4.93
N LYS A 74 -1.45 -5.77 -3.98
CA LYS A 74 -2.33 -4.62 -3.66
C LYS A 74 -1.95 -4.00 -2.33
N THR A 75 -1.98 -2.67 -2.21
CA THR A 75 -1.91 -1.93 -0.94
C THR A 75 -3.16 -1.08 -0.74
N THR A 76 -3.53 -0.83 0.53
CA THR A 76 -4.62 0.09 0.91
C THR A 76 -4.15 1.17 1.89
N ASN A 77 -2.84 1.36 1.99
CA ASN A 77 -2.18 2.24 2.95
C ASN A 77 -0.89 2.83 2.36
N GLU A 78 -0.96 3.35 1.13
CA GLU A 78 0.14 4.09 0.50
C GLU A 78 1.41 3.23 0.24
N GLY A 79 1.27 1.89 0.26
CA GLY A 79 2.39 0.95 0.13
C GLY A 79 3.09 0.63 1.45
N ASP A 80 2.56 1.09 2.59
CA ASP A 80 3.20 0.86 3.87
C ASP A 80 3.03 -0.60 4.33
N LYS A 81 4.11 -1.15 4.92
CA LYS A 81 4.25 -2.58 5.27
C LYS A 81 2.97 -3.13 5.91
N LEU A 82 2.39 -4.19 5.32
CA LEU A 82 1.67 -5.32 5.95
C LEU A 82 0.31 -5.72 5.32
N ASN A 83 -0.26 -4.96 4.38
CA ASN A 83 -1.52 -5.35 3.72
C ASN A 83 -1.34 -5.57 2.23
N PHE A 84 -0.48 -6.53 1.89
CA PHE A 84 -0.33 -6.99 0.52
C PHE A 84 -1.23 -8.19 0.25
N GLU A 85 -2.26 -8.01 -0.58
CA GLU A 85 -2.99 -9.14 -1.17
C GLU A 85 -2.21 -9.60 -2.41
N LEU A 86 -1.85 -10.88 -2.46
CA LEU A 86 -1.20 -11.51 -3.63
C LEU A 86 -2.26 -12.24 -4.46
N ILE A 87 -2.27 -11.97 -5.75
CA ILE A 87 -3.12 -12.68 -6.72
C ILE A 87 -2.19 -13.40 -7.70
N ASP A 88 -2.21 -14.73 -7.68
CA ASP A 88 -1.47 -15.57 -8.63
C ASP A 88 -2.02 -15.38 -10.06
N SER A 89 -1.10 -15.22 -10.99
CA SER A 89 -1.34 -15.12 -12.43
C SER A 89 -1.60 -16.46 -13.12
N TYR A 90 -1.43 -17.58 -12.41
CA TYR A 90 -1.61 -18.95 -12.90
C TYR A 90 -0.69 -19.29 -14.08
N GLY A 91 0.60 -19.00 -13.93
CA GLY A 91 1.61 -19.32 -14.96
C GLY A 91 1.68 -18.29 -16.09
N ARG A 92 1.29 -17.04 -15.84
CA ARG A 92 1.28 -15.97 -16.83
C ARG A 92 2.21 -14.85 -16.39
N GLU A 93 2.97 -14.30 -17.32
CA GLU A 93 3.74 -13.09 -17.05
C GLU A 93 2.82 -11.86 -17.18
N ILE A 94 2.81 -10.96 -16.21
CA ILE A 94 2.06 -9.70 -16.30
C ILE A 94 3.01 -8.59 -16.76
N ASN A 95 2.77 -8.10 -17.98
CA ASN A 95 3.58 -7.05 -18.59
C ASN A 95 3.08 -5.66 -18.26
N ASP A 96 1.75 -5.51 -18.19
CA ASP A 96 1.09 -4.23 -17.97
C ASP A 96 -0.22 -4.45 -17.20
N VAL A 97 -0.61 -3.47 -16.40
CA VAL A 97 -1.83 -3.50 -15.59
C VAL A 97 -2.52 -2.14 -15.57
N GLU A 98 -3.83 -2.16 -15.83
CA GLU A 98 -4.70 -1.00 -15.67
C GLU A 98 -5.82 -1.32 -14.69
N ILE A 99 -5.98 -0.47 -13.67
CA ILE A 99 -6.98 -0.65 -12.64
C ILE A 99 -8.10 0.37 -12.81
N LEU A 100 -9.31 -0.11 -13.08
CA LEU A 100 -10.49 0.75 -13.20
C LEU A 100 -11.08 1.07 -11.82
N ASN A 101 -11.16 0.08 -10.93
CA ASN A 101 -11.68 0.24 -9.58
C ASN A 101 -11.24 -0.91 -8.66
N VAL A 102 -11.66 -0.83 -7.40
CA VAL A 102 -11.29 -1.79 -6.35
C VAL A 102 -11.62 -3.25 -6.67
N ASN A 103 -12.55 -3.51 -7.59
CA ASN A 103 -13.03 -4.84 -7.94
C ASN A 103 -12.68 -5.25 -9.39
N ARG A 104 -12.17 -4.32 -10.21
CA ARG A 104 -11.98 -4.53 -11.65
C ARG A 104 -10.70 -3.87 -12.15
N GLY A 105 -9.90 -4.65 -12.84
CA GLY A 105 -8.78 -4.18 -13.66
C GLY A 105 -8.59 -5.06 -14.88
N PHE A 106 -7.59 -4.71 -15.67
CA PHE A 106 -7.13 -5.49 -16.81
C PHE A 106 -5.62 -5.65 -16.73
N ALA A 107 -5.13 -6.79 -17.22
CA ALA A 107 -3.70 -7.05 -17.32
C ALA A 107 -3.39 -7.58 -18.72
N CYS A 108 -2.31 -7.09 -19.31
CA CYS A 108 -1.72 -7.69 -20.50
C CYS A 108 -0.76 -8.79 -20.04
N THR A 109 -1.00 -10.02 -20.49
CA THR A 109 -0.19 -11.16 -20.06
C THR A 109 0.34 -11.98 -21.20
N ASP A 110 1.57 -12.44 -21.09
CA ASP A 110 2.13 -13.44 -21.99
C ASP A 110 2.03 -14.84 -21.39
N TYR A 111 1.78 -15.83 -22.26
CA TYR A 111 1.81 -17.25 -21.91
C TYR A 111 2.85 -17.94 -22.78
N GLU A 112 3.94 -18.41 -22.17
CA GLU A 112 5.02 -19.30 -22.67
C GLU A 112 5.73 -18.94 -24.01
N THR A 113 5.07 -18.41 -25.04
CA THR A 113 5.63 -18.26 -26.41
C THR A 113 5.06 -17.10 -27.26
N GLY A 114 4.46 -16.07 -26.66
CA GLY A 114 4.44 -14.74 -27.30
C GLY A 114 3.18 -14.29 -28.06
N CYS A 115 1.99 -14.51 -27.52
CA CYS A 115 0.85 -13.65 -27.87
C CYS A 115 0.19 -13.14 -26.59
N GLY A 116 0.45 -11.87 -26.28
CA GLY A 116 -0.15 -11.16 -25.16
C GLY A 116 -1.67 -11.12 -25.27
N GLY A 117 -2.36 -11.58 -24.24
CA GLY A 117 -3.81 -11.47 -24.11
C GLY A 117 -4.20 -10.39 -23.11
N LEU A 118 -5.34 -9.74 -23.33
CA LEU A 118 -5.96 -8.85 -22.34
C LEU A 118 -6.85 -9.68 -21.41
N TYR A 119 -6.46 -9.78 -20.14
CA TYR A 119 -7.21 -10.52 -19.13
C TYR A 119 -7.91 -9.57 -18.17
N LYS A 120 -9.17 -9.87 -17.86
CA LYS A 120 -9.92 -9.16 -16.84
C LYS A 120 -9.50 -9.67 -15.47
N LEU A 121 -8.93 -8.78 -14.66
CA LEU A 121 -8.63 -9.06 -13.27
C LEU A 121 -9.88 -8.83 -12.44
N GLN A 122 -10.42 -9.90 -11.84
CA GLN A 122 -11.45 -9.81 -10.83
C GLN A 122 -10.79 -10.02 -9.47
N MET A 123 -10.67 -8.91 -8.72
CA MET A 123 -10.05 -8.89 -7.40
C MET A 123 -11.01 -9.58 -6.40
N VAL A 124 -10.98 -10.91 -6.34
CA VAL A 124 -11.72 -11.66 -5.33
C VAL A 124 -10.83 -11.72 -4.09
N LYS A 125 -11.38 -11.36 -2.93
CA LYS A 125 -10.70 -11.48 -1.63
C LYS A 125 -10.28 -12.94 -1.41
N ARG A 126 -9.03 -13.28 -1.72
CA ARG A 126 -8.39 -14.51 -1.25
C ARG A 126 -7.29 -14.08 -0.30
N THR A 127 -7.60 -14.18 0.99
CA THR A 127 -6.61 -14.00 2.06
C THR A 127 -5.72 -15.24 2.07
N GLU A 128 -4.61 -15.21 1.34
CA GLU A 128 -3.54 -16.16 1.60
C GLU A 128 -2.76 -15.65 2.81
N ILE A 129 -3.01 -16.30 3.96
CA ILE A 129 -2.24 -16.08 5.18
C ILE A 129 -0.90 -16.76 4.95
N ILE A 130 0.12 -15.97 4.61
CA ILE A 130 1.51 -16.43 4.62
C ILE A 130 1.84 -16.74 6.09
N LYS A 131 2.06 -18.02 6.40
CA LYS A 131 2.56 -18.49 7.71
C LYS A 131 4.07 -18.37 7.77
#